data_AF-A0A7R9V7Z1-F1
#
_entry.id   AF-A0A7R9V7Z1-F1
#
_cell.length_a   1.000
_cell.length_b   1.000
_cell.length_c   1.000
_cell.angle_alpha   90.00
_cell.angle_beta   90.00
_cell.angle_gamma   90.00
#
_symmetry.space_group_name_H-M   'P 1'
#
loop_
_entity.id
_entity.type
_entity.pdbx_description
1 polymer ?
#
loop_
_entity_poly.entity_id
_entity_poly.type
_entity_poly.pdbx_seq_one_letter_code
_entity_poly.pdbx_strand_id
1 'polypeptide(L)'
;AVTGMPMLLVPEDLVLSSEVARFGWASHYEPQGAAPLAELDEATQLAVMLAYERMQGGDSFYAPYVQSLPEELPCAWALSDAELDARLAALHWKLGDKGVEAWRGEVLRQRRATDAHADGAAARCRSAFPLEPSAFRWAFGTVLSRAFSSPRHLSLLPLIDLCNHGAGRDHPEAIAIGGSDEDVCFTVSSLAGGERWQPLAAGDELLIRYFDKASSKPHHGMPREAAGGDGAAALLQVSEPDA
;
A
#
# COMPACT_ATOMS: atom_id res chain seq x y z
N ALA A 1 19.00 -0.62 -25.64
CA ALA A 1 17.89 0.06 -24.93
C ALA A 1 16.60 -0.64 -25.31
N VAL A 2 15.81 -1.04 -24.33
CA VAL A 2 14.47 -1.60 -24.56
C VAL A 2 13.47 -0.43 -24.59
N THR A 3 12.60 -0.40 -25.58
CA THR A 3 11.53 0.59 -25.73
C THR A 3 10.31 -0.10 -26.32
N GLY A 4 9.10 0.20 -25.83
CA GLY A 4 7.87 -0.32 -26.44
C GLY A 4 7.32 -1.61 -25.84
N MET A 5 7.81 -2.06 -24.69
CA MET A 5 7.34 -3.31 -24.05
C MET A 5 7.18 -3.12 -22.53
N PRO A 6 6.22 -3.82 -21.90
CA PRO A 6 6.21 -4.03 -20.46
C PRO A 6 7.59 -4.51 -19.97
N MET A 7 8.10 -3.88 -18.93
CA MET A 7 9.38 -4.25 -18.29
C MET A 7 9.16 -5.26 -17.17
N LEU A 8 8.00 -5.17 -16.49
CA LEU A 8 7.56 -6.12 -15.47
C LEU A 8 6.10 -6.48 -15.71
N LEU A 9 5.77 -7.74 -15.46
CA LEU A 9 4.41 -8.28 -15.49
C LEU A 9 4.19 -9.11 -14.23
N VAL A 10 3.09 -8.85 -13.54
CA VAL A 10 2.67 -9.58 -12.34
C VAL A 10 1.27 -10.12 -12.60
N PRO A 11 1.14 -11.44 -12.79
CA PRO A 11 -0.16 -12.11 -12.88
C PRO A 11 -1.06 -11.80 -11.68
N GLU A 12 -2.37 -11.71 -11.93
CA GLU A 12 -3.38 -11.40 -10.89
C GLU A 12 -3.39 -12.42 -9.76
N ASP A 13 -3.07 -13.69 -10.02
CA ASP A 13 -3.00 -14.76 -9.01
C ASP A 13 -1.87 -14.58 -7.97
N LEU A 14 -0.92 -13.69 -8.23
CA LEU A 14 0.13 -13.32 -7.28
C LEU A 14 -0.24 -12.10 -6.41
N VAL A 15 -1.35 -11.42 -6.69
CA VAL A 15 -1.72 -10.16 -6.03
C VAL A 15 -2.40 -10.42 -4.68
N LEU A 16 -1.93 -9.76 -3.61
CA LEU A 16 -2.69 -9.67 -2.37
C LEU A 16 -3.61 -8.45 -2.45
N SER A 17 -4.92 -8.66 -2.45
CA SER A 17 -5.90 -7.57 -2.47
C SER A 17 -6.90 -7.66 -1.33
N SER A 18 -7.55 -6.53 -1.01
CA SER A 18 -8.70 -6.52 -0.07
C SER A 18 -9.86 -7.38 -0.58
N GLU A 19 -9.95 -7.63 -1.89
CA GLU A 19 -10.90 -8.57 -2.48
C GLU A 19 -10.56 -10.02 -2.15
N VAL A 20 -9.30 -10.44 -2.35
CA VAL A 20 -8.82 -11.76 -1.94
C VAL A 20 -8.98 -11.96 -0.44
N ALA A 21 -8.71 -10.92 0.36
CA ALA A 21 -8.93 -10.95 1.80
C ALA A 21 -10.40 -11.23 2.16
N ARG A 22 -11.36 -10.57 1.50
CA ARG A 22 -12.80 -10.71 1.78
C ARG A 22 -13.40 -12.02 1.27
N PHE A 23 -13.11 -12.41 0.03
CA PHE A 23 -13.84 -13.53 -0.60
C PHE A 23 -13.07 -14.83 -0.54
N GLY A 24 -11.74 -14.79 -0.62
CA GLY A 24 -10.89 -15.97 -0.48
C GLY A 24 -10.64 -16.27 0.99
N TRP A 25 -9.90 -15.37 1.64
CA TRP A 25 -9.35 -15.61 2.98
C TRP A 25 -10.42 -15.62 4.07
N ALA A 26 -11.37 -14.68 4.09
CA ALA A 26 -12.39 -14.60 5.14
C ALA A 26 -13.25 -15.88 5.24
N SER A 27 -13.47 -16.56 4.12
CA SER A 27 -14.20 -17.84 4.07
C SER A 27 -13.59 -18.94 4.94
N HIS A 28 -12.29 -18.84 5.24
CA HIS A 28 -11.58 -19.79 6.09
C HIS A 28 -11.59 -19.41 7.58
N TYR A 29 -11.62 -18.12 7.93
CA TYR A 29 -11.45 -17.66 9.32
C TYR A 29 -12.74 -17.18 10.00
N GLU A 30 -13.70 -16.62 9.27
CA GLU A 30 -14.98 -16.21 9.85
C GLU A 30 -15.74 -17.39 10.49
N PRO A 31 -15.77 -18.61 9.91
CA PRO A 31 -16.36 -19.77 10.58
C PRO A 31 -15.69 -20.17 11.90
N GLN A 32 -14.47 -19.71 12.14
CA GLN A 32 -13.72 -19.93 13.39
C GLN A 32 -14.06 -18.88 14.46
N GLY A 33 -15.03 -18.00 14.19
CA GLY A 33 -15.51 -16.98 15.13
C GLY A 33 -14.77 -15.64 15.05
N ALA A 34 -14.00 -15.39 13.99
CA ALA A 34 -13.56 -14.04 13.68
C ALA A 34 -14.76 -13.15 13.33
N ALA A 35 -14.72 -11.89 13.73
CA ALA A 35 -15.73 -10.95 13.29
C ALA A 35 -15.52 -10.60 11.80
N PRO A 36 -16.59 -10.30 11.03
CA PRO A 36 -16.52 -10.26 9.58
C PRO A 36 -15.48 -9.25 9.05
N LEU A 37 -14.65 -9.65 8.10
CA LEU A 37 -13.66 -8.72 7.51
C LEU A 37 -14.33 -7.58 6.74
N ALA A 38 -15.50 -7.85 6.16
CA ALA A 38 -16.26 -6.87 5.38
C ALA A 38 -16.68 -5.63 6.19
N GLU A 39 -16.66 -5.68 7.52
CA GLU A 39 -16.93 -4.53 8.40
C GLU A 39 -15.71 -3.60 8.59
N LEU A 40 -14.52 -4.04 8.19
CA LEU A 40 -13.28 -3.26 8.27
C LEU A 40 -13.07 -2.45 7.00
N ASP A 41 -12.29 -1.37 7.06
CA ASP A 41 -11.83 -0.68 5.85
C ASP A 41 -10.82 -1.55 5.07
N GLU A 42 -10.65 -1.27 3.78
CA GLU A 42 -9.84 -2.11 2.89
C GLU A 42 -8.36 -2.21 3.29
N ALA A 43 -7.79 -1.12 3.84
CA ALA A 43 -6.41 -1.14 4.30
C ALA A 43 -6.25 -2.05 5.52
N THR A 44 -7.22 -2.02 6.43
CA THR A 44 -7.26 -2.93 7.58
C THR A 44 -7.48 -4.37 7.14
N GLN A 45 -8.39 -4.65 6.19
CA GLN A 45 -8.60 -6.00 5.65
C GLN A 45 -7.30 -6.57 5.08
N LEU A 46 -6.60 -5.80 4.24
CA LEU A 46 -5.35 -6.21 3.63
C LEU A 46 -4.22 -6.37 4.66
N ALA A 47 -4.15 -5.49 5.67
CA ALA A 47 -3.17 -5.59 6.74
C ALA A 47 -3.38 -6.82 7.64
N VAL A 48 -4.63 -7.18 7.96
CA VAL A 48 -4.95 -8.41 8.69
C VAL A 48 -4.50 -9.63 7.90
N MET A 49 -4.84 -9.70 6.60
CA MET A 49 -4.40 -10.80 5.73
C MET A 49 -2.88 -10.87 5.64
N LEU A 50 -2.19 -9.76 5.39
CA LEU A 50 -0.73 -9.73 5.29
C LEU A 50 -0.04 -10.16 6.61
N ALA A 51 -0.55 -9.72 7.76
CA ALA A 51 -0.03 -10.15 9.05
C ALA A 51 -0.21 -11.66 9.26
N TYR A 52 -1.36 -12.21 8.85
CA TYR A 52 -1.61 -13.64 8.88
C TYR A 52 -0.64 -14.42 7.99
N GLU A 53 -0.49 -14.03 6.72
CA GLU A 53 0.42 -14.68 5.78
C GLU A 53 1.87 -14.68 6.30
N ARG A 54 2.28 -13.60 6.97
CA ARG A 54 3.58 -13.53 7.64
C ARG A 54 3.71 -14.53 8.80
N MET A 55 2.68 -14.71 9.62
CA MET A 55 2.70 -15.66 10.73
C MET A 55 2.82 -17.11 10.26
N GLN A 56 2.28 -17.43 9.08
CA GLN A 56 2.39 -18.75 8.46
C GLN A 56 3.84 -19.08 8.02
N GLY A 57 4.72 -18.08 7.92
CA GLY A 57 6.12 -18.29 7.58
C GLY A 57 6.28 -18.97 6.22
N GLY A 58 6.98 -20.10 6.18
CA GLY A 58 7.23 -20.86 4.95
C GLY A 58 6.02 -21.60 4.39
N ASP A 59 4.94 -21.74 5.16
CA ASP A 59 3.73 -22.45 4.74
C ASP A 59 2.75 -21.52 3.98
N SER A 60 3.02 -20.22 3.93
CA SER A 60 2.25 -19.26 3.14
C SER A 60 2.55 -19.41 1.64
N PHE A 61 1.51 -19.37 0.80
CA PHE A 61 1.67 -19.22 -0.65
C PHE A 61 2.48 -17.95 -1.00
N TYR A 62 2.27 -16.88 -0.23
CA TYR A 62 2.93 -15.59 -0.38
C TYR A 62 4.26 -15.49 0.36
N ALA A 63 4.77 -16.58 0.95
CA ALA A 63 6.03 -16.57 1.72
C ALA A 63 7.20 -15.90 0.98
N PRO A 64 7.44 -16.16 -0.34
CA PRO A 64 8.53 -15.48 -1.06
C PRO A 64 8.36 -13.97 -1.13
N TYR A 65 7.14 -13.49 -1.32
CA TYR A 65 6.84 -12.05 -1.34
C TYR A 65 6.98 -11.45 0.05
N VAL A 66 6.36 -12.06 1.07
CA VAL A 66 6.37 -11.55 2.45
C VAL A 66 7.79 -11.46 3.00
N GLN A 67 8.64 -12.46 2.72
CA GLN A 67 10.05 -12.45 3.12
C GLN A 67 10.90 -11.40 2.39
N SER A 68 10.45 -10.91 1.23
CA SER A 68 11.14 -9.85 0.49
C SER A 68 10.82 -8.44 1.01
N LEU A 69 9.80 -8.31 1.86
CA LEU A 69 9.37 -7.02 2.40
C LEU A 69 10.34 -6.51 3.48
N PRO A 70 10.50 -5.17 3.62
CA PRO A 70 11.32 -4.59 4.67
C PRO A 70 10.81 -4.94 6.06
N GLU A 71 11.74 -5.22 6.97
CA GLU A 71 11.41 -5.41 8.38
C GLU A 71 11.13 -4.09 9.08
N GLU A 72 11.87 -3.05 8.72
CA GLU A 72 11.68 -1.69 9.21
C GLU A 72 10.56 -0.99 8.43
N LEU A 73 9.62 -0.37 9.14
CA LEU A 73 8.52 0.34 8.51
C LEU A 73 8.98 1.72 8.02
N PRO A 74 8.71 2.09 6.75
CA PRO A 74 9.08 3.39 6.21
C PRO A 74 8.15 4.53 6.68
N CYS A 75 7.46 4.35 7.81
CA CYS A 75 6.48 5.30 8.33
C CYS A 75 7.06 6.12 9.49
N ALA A 76 6.87 7.44 9.47
CA ALA A 76 7.38 8.32 10.53
C ALA A 76 6.85 7.95 11.93
N TRP A 77 5.61 7.46 12.02
CA TRP A 77 5.01 7.01 13.28
C TRP A 77 5.65 5.73 13.83
N ALA A 78 6.40 4.99 13.02
CA ALA A 78 7.13 3.79 13.44
C ALA A 78 8.51 4.09 14.05
N LEU A 79 9.07 5.27 13.80
CA LEU A 79 10.36 5.69 14.35
C LEU A 79 10.33 5.74 15.88
N SER A 80 11.48 5.50 16.53
CA SER A 80 11.68 5.88 17.93
C SER A 80 11.67 7.41 18.09
N ASP A 81 11.52 7.90 19.32
CA ASP A 81 11.55 9.34 19.59
C ASP A 81 12.90 9.96 19.19
N ALA A 82 14.02 9.28 19.48
CA ALA A 82 15.35 9.78 19.10
C ALA A 82 15.54 9.87 17.58
N GLU A 83 15.04 8.87 16.83
CA GLU A 83 15.12 8.87 15.37
C GLU A 83 14.21 9.94 14.76
N LEU A 84 12.98 10.07 15.25
CA LEU A 84 12.06 11.12 14.81
C LEU A 84 12.69 12.50 15.00
N ASP A 85 13.31 12.73 16.15
CA ASP A 85 13.97 14.00 16.48
C ASP A 85 15.12 14.31 15.52
N ALA A 86 15.97 13.31 15.25
CA ALA A 86 17.06 13.45 14.29
C ALA A 86 16.55 13.75 12.87
N ARG A 87 15.48 13.07 12.42
CA ARG A 87 14.88 13.29 11.10
C ARG A 87 14.24 14.68 10.99
N LEU A 88 13.53 15.13 12.03
CA LEU A 88 12.93 16.46 12.05
C LEU A 88 13.97 17.58 12.13
N ALA A 89 15.05 17.38 12.89
CA ALA A 89 16.17 18.32 12.94
C ALA A 89 16.80 18.52 11.56
N ALA A 90 16.94 17.44 10.76
CA ALA A 90 17.43 17.53 9.39
C ALA A 90 16.50 18.31 8.45
N LEU A 91 15.21 18.42 8.78
CA LEU A 91 14.20 19.18 8.02
C LEU A 91 14.00 20.60 8.57
N HIS A 92 14.69 20.98 9.64
CA HIS A 92 14.52 22.26 10.32
C HIS A 92 14.70 23.47 9.39
N TRP A 93 15.68 23.42 8.48
CA TRP A 93 15.92 24.50 7.51
C TRP A 93 14.72 24.79 6.61
N LYS A 94 13.87 23.79 6.33
CA LYS A 94 12.68 23.90 5.48
C LYS A 94 11.44 24.24 6.30
N LEU A 95 11.29 23.64 7.48
CA LEU A 95 10.07 23.71 8.29
C LEU A 95 10.08 24.85 9.33
N GLY A 96 11.27 25.28 9.78
CA GLY A 96 11.46 26.12 10.96
C GLY A 96 11.01 25.45 12.26
N ASP A 97 11.18 26.14 13.39
CA ASP A 97 10.84 25.60 14.73
C ASP A 97 9.36 25.18 14.84
N LYS A 98 8.45 26.06 14.41
CA LYS A 98 7.00 25.81 14.48
C LYS A 98 6.58 24.65 13.59
N GLY A 99 7.19 24.52 12.40
CA GLY A 99 6.88 23.42 11.48
C GLY A 99 7.39 22.09 12.02
N VAL A 100 8.60 22.05 12.59
CA VAL A 100 9.15 20.86 13.26
C VAL A 100 8.24 20.41 14.42
N GLU A 101 7.82 21.34 15.28
CA GLU A 101 6.95 21.01 16.42
C GLU A 101 5.57 20.52 15.96
N ALA A 102 4.97 21.17 14.96
CA ALA A 102 3.70 20.73 14.38
C ALA A 102 3.80 19.31 13.80
N TRP A 103 4.85 19.03 13.03
CA TRP A 103 5.10 17.70 12.47
C TRP A 103 5.33 16.65 13.55
N ARG A 104 6.10 16.96 14.60
CA ARG A 104 6.30 16.07 15.75
C ARG A 104 4.96 15.72 16.39
N GLY A 105 4.13 16.73 16.70
CA GLY A 105 2.82 16.53 17.29
C GLY A 105 1.92 15.63 16.44
N GLU A 106 1.95 15.82 15.13
CA GLU A 106 1.20 15.01 14.18
C GLU A 106 1.68 13.55 14.13
N VAL A 107 2.99 13.32 14.03
CA VAL A 107 3.56 11.97 14.02
C VAL A 107 3.23 11.22 15.32
N LEU A 108 3.31 11.89 16.47
CA LEU A 108 2.95 11.29 17.76
C LEU A 108 1.45 10.99 17.87
N ARG A 109 0.60 11.84 17.27
CA ARG A 109 -0.85 11.59 17.18
C ARG A 109 -1.12 10.34 16.33
N GLN A 110 -0.48 10.23 15.18
CA GLN A 110 -0.61 9.08 14.28
C GLN A 110 -0.08 7.79 14.89
N ARG A 111 1.03 7.85 15.63
CA ARG A 111 1.56 6.69 16.38
C ARG A 111 0.51 6.15 17.36
N ARG A 112 -0.07 7.02 18.20
CA ARG A 112 -1.12 6.61 19.16
C ARG A 112 -2.37 6.05 18.46
N ALA A 113 -2.80 6.66 17.37
CA ALA A 113 -3.94 6.18 16.60
C ALA A 113 -3.67 4.79 16.00
N THR A 114 -2.46 4.59 15.45
CA THR A 114 -2.03 3.31 14.88
C THR A 114 -1.90 2.22 15.95
N ASP A 115 -1.37 2.55 17.12
CA ASP A 115 -1.26 1.61 18.25
C ASP A 115 -2.66 1.17 18.72
N ALA A 116 -3.58 2.11 18.92
CA ALA A 116 -4.96 1.79 19.27
C ALA A 116 -5.68 0.97 18.19
N HIS A 117 -5.39 1.25 16.91
CA HIS A 117 -5.94 0.48 15.79
C HIS A 117 -5.39 -0.96 15.80
N ALA A 118 -4.09 -1.12 16.03
CA ALA A 118 -3.46 -2.43 16.11
C ALA A 118 -4.03 -3.28 17.26
N ASP A 119 -4.23 -2.67 18.43
CA ASP A 119 -4.88 -3.34 19.57
C ASP A 119 -6.31 -3.78 19.23
N GLY A 120 -7.08 -2.91 18.56
CA GLY A 120 -8.44 -3.22 18.12
C GLY A 120 -8.50 -4.36 17.10
N ALA A 121 -7.64 -4.33 16.09
CA ALA A 121 -7.55 -5.37 15.06
C ALA A 121 -7.12 -6.72 15.67
N ALA A 122 -6.11 -6.71 16.54
CA ALA A 122 -5.65 -7.89 17.26
C ALA A 122 -6.77 -8.50 18.13
N ALA A 123 -7.50 -7.67 18.88
CA ALA A 123 -8.62 -8.12 19.70
C ALA A 123 -9.73 -8.76 18.85
N ARG A 124 -10.04 -8.18 17.68
CA ARG A 124 -11.07 -8.68 16.76
C ARG A 124 -10.72 -10.03 16.13
N CYS A 125 -9.43 -10.29 15.88
CA CYS A 125 -8.97 -11.51 15.20
C CYS A 125 -8.62 -12.65 16.18
N ARG A 126 -8.45 -12.34 17.48
CA ARG A 126 -7.93 -13.26 18.50
C ARG A 126 -8.66 -14.60 18.60
N SER A 127 -9.98 -14.63 18.34
CA SER A 127 -10.78 -15.85 18.39
C SER A 127 -10.44 -16.83 17.27
N ALA A 128 -10.02 -16.34 16.10
CA ALA A 128 -9.65 -17.17 14.96
C ALA A 128 -8.15 -17.47 14.91
N PHE A 129 -7.30 -16.49 15.21
CA PHE A 129 -5.85 -16.69 15.25
C PHE A 129 -5.17 -15.66 16.18
N PRO A 130 -3.99 -15.98 16.74
CA PRO A 130 -3.33 -15.13 17.73
C PRO A 130 -2.60 -13.95 17.05
N LEU A 131 -3.36 -13.01 16.46
CA LEU A 131 -2.80 -11.79 15.87
C LEU A 131 -2.21 -10.89 16.96
N GLU A 132 -0.90 -10.69 16.94
CA GLU A 132 -0.23 -9.75 17.83
C GLU A 132 -0.33 -8.31 17.29
N PRO A 133 -0.52 -7.29 18.16
CA PRO A 133 -0.57 -5.89 17.73
C PRO A 133 0.66 -5.45 16.92
N SER A 134 1.85 -5.94 17.27
CA SER A 134 3.08 -5.62 16.54
C SER A 134 3.08 -6.16 15.11
N ALA A 135 2.53 -7.36 14.88
CA ALA A 135 2.40 -7.96 13.55
C ALA A 135 1.43 -7.17 12.68
N PHE A 136 0.28 -6.78 13.25
CA PHE A 136 -0.67 -5.89 12.55
C PHE A 136 -0.04 -4.53 12.25
N ARG A 137 0.63 -3.90 13.22
CA ARG A 137 1.28 -2.60 13.04
C ARG A 137 2.30 -2.65 11.89
N TRP A 138 3.06 -3.74 11.78
CA TRP A 138 3.96 -3.94 10.65
C TRP A 138 3.21 -4.06 9.31
N ALA A 139 2.20 -4.92 9.27
CA ALA A 139 1.44 -5.14 8.03
C ALA A 139 0.72 -3.86 7.58
N PHE A 140 0.14 -3.10 8.51
CA PHE A 140 -0.55 -1.85 8.22
C PHE A 140 0.42 -0.78 7.68
N GLY A 141 1.60 -0.63 8.27
CA GLY A 141 2.63 0.28 7.72
C GLY A 141 3.10 -0.14 6.33
N THR A 142 3.20 -1.44 6.07
CA THR A 142 3.52 -1.98 4.74
C THR A 142 2.41 -1.63 3.74
N VAL A 143 1.15 -1.89 4.09
CA VAL A 143 -0.01 -1.57 3.24
C VAL A 143 -0.07 -0.08 2.91
N LEU A 144 0.04 0.79 3.92
CA LEU A 144 0.00 2.24 3.69
C LEU A 144 1.14 2.75 2.79
N SER A 145 2.29 2.07 2.77
CA SER A 145 3.46 2.53 2.01
C SER A 145 3.61 1.89 0.63
N ARG A 146 2.95 0.76 0.37
CA ARG A 146 3.20 -0.07 -0.82
C ARG A 146 1.95 -0.47 -1.59
N ALA A 147 0.76 -0.30 -1.01
CA ALA A 147 -0.46 -0.70 -1.68
C ALA A 147 -0.89 0.31 -2.76
N PHE A 148 -1.43 -0.22 -3.84
CA PHE A 148 -2.00 0.50 -4.97
C PHE A 148 -3.51 0.45 -4.88
N SER A 149 -4.15 1.61 -5.00
CA SER A 149 -5.60 1.71 -5.09
C SER A 149 -6.05 1.46 -6.53
N SER A 150 -7.10 0.66 -6.70
CA SER A 150 -7.88 0.60 -7.93
C SER A 150 -9.32 1.04 -7.66
N PRO A 151 -10.17 1.25 -8.68
CA PRO A 151 -11.59 1.51 -8.47
C PRO A 151 -12.36 0.39 -7.75
N ARG A 152 -11.78 -0.82 -7.65
CA ARG A 152 -12.45 -1.99 -7.08
C ARG A 152 -11.96 -2.38 -5.69
N HIS A 153 -10.66 -2.21 -5.45
CA HIS A 153 -10.01 -2.71 -4.24
C HIS A 153 -8.61 -2.09 -4.08
N LEU A 154 -8.04 -2.24 -2.88
CA LEU A 154 -6.65 -1.97 -2.53
C LEU A 154 -5.81 -3.24 -2.69
N SER A 155 -4.61 -3.12 -3.27
CA SER A 155 -3.74 -4.27 -3.59
C SER A 155 -2.26 -4.02 -3.33
N LEU A 156 -1.57 -5.05 -2.85
CA LEU A 156 -0.12 -5.18 -2.91
C LEU A 156 0.25 -5.97 -4.18
N LEU A 157 1.17 -5.41 -4.96
CA LEU A 157 1.60 -5.97 -6.23
C LEU A 157 3.05 -6.47 -6.09
N PRO A 158 3.29 -7.76 -5.81
CA PRO A 158 4.65 -8.28 -5.65
C PRO A 158 5.56 -7.91 -6.81
N LEU A 159 6.83 -7.61 -6.55
CA LEU A 159 7.82 -7.08 -7.50
C LEU A 159 7.57 -5.63 -7.95
N ILE A 160 6.34 -5.27 -8.30
CA ILE A 160 6.00 -3.91 -8.75
C ILE A 160 6.17 -2.91 -7.60
N ASP A 161 5.72 -3.27 -6.41
CA ASP A 161 5.79 -2.43 -5.21
C ASP A 161 7.25 -2.18 -4.73
N LEU A 162 8.24 -2.89 -5.28
CA LEU A 162 9.67 -2.65 -5.06
C LEU A 162 10.23 -1.50 -5.92
N CYS A 163 9.51 -1.07 -6.95
CA CYS A 163 9.95 0.05 -7.78
C CYS A 163 9.82 1.36 -7.01
N ASN A 164 10.85 2.21 -7.05
CA ASN A 164 10.82 3.51 -6.40
C ASN A 164 9.95 4.53 -7.14
N HIS A 165 9.56 5.57 -6.42
CA HIS A 165 8.83 6.70 -6.99
C HIS A 165 9.71 7.54 -7.94
N GLY A 166 9.17 7.90 -9.10
CA GLY A 166 9.74 8.91 -9.98
C GLY A 166 8.68 9.90 -10.47
N ALA A 167 9.00 11.19 -10.39
CA ALA A 167 8.17 12.23 -10.99
C ALA A 167 8.05 12.02 -12.50
N GLY A 168 6.83 12.18 -13.04
CA GLY A 168 6.55 12.01 -14.47
C GLY A 168 6.56 10.57 -14.97
N ARG A 169 6.66 9.57 -14.08
CA ARG A 169 6.48 8.15 -14.41
C ARG A 169 5.01 7.78 -14.48
N ASP A 170 4.74 6.64 -15.10
CA ASP A 170 3.38 6.09 -15.13
C ASP A 170 3.10 5.25 -13.88
N HIS A 171 1.81 5.14 -13.56
CA HIS A 171 1.33 4.30 -12.48
C HIS A 171 1.23 2.85 -13.00
N PRO A 172 1.41 1.81 -12.18
CA PRO A 172 1.13 0.45 -12.62
C PRO A 172 -0.31 0.30 -13.10
N GLU A 173 -0.50 -0.41 -14.21
CA GLU A 173 -1.83 -0.61 -14.81
C GLU A 173 -2.12 -2.10 -14.96
N ALA A 174 -3.40 -2.46 -14.92
CA ALA A 174 -3.85 -3.80 -15.28
C ALA A 174 -4.02 -3.89 -16.80
N ILE A 175 -3.45 -4.94 -17.41
CA ILE A 175 -3.58 -5.26 -18.82
C ILE A 175 -4.08 -6.68 -19.00
N ALA A 176 -4.93 -6.90 -20.00
CA ALA A 176 -5.28 -8.25 -20.45
C ALA A 176 -4.15 -8.81 -21.33
N ILE A 177 -3.68 -10.02 -21.02
CA ILE A 177 -2.70 -10.75 -21.82
C ILE A 177 -3.44 -11.81 -22.65
N GLY A 178 -3.00 -12.05 -23.89
CA GLY A 178 -3.58 -13.13 -24.72
C GLY A 178 -4.98 -12.83 -25.28
N GLY A 179 -5.54 -11.65 -25.03
CA GLY A 179 -6.83 -11.21 -25.57
C GLY A 179 -8.05 -11.77 -24.84
N SER A 180 -7.85 -12.43 -23.69
CA SER A 180 -8.91 -12.79 -22.74
C SER A 180 -8.94 -11.79 -21.59
N ASP A 181 -10.13 -11.36 -21.17
CA ASP A 181 -10.30 -10.53 -19.97
C ASP A 181 -10.02 -11.32 -18.67
N GLU A 182 -9.83 -12.63 -18.76
CA GLU A 182 -9.53 -13.51 -17.62
C GLU A 182 -8.02 -13.56 -17.30
N ASP A 183 -7.16 -13.22 -18.26
CA ASP A 183 -5.70 -13.29 -18.12
C ASP A 183 -5.14 -11.90 -17.80
N VAL A 184 -5.46 -11.37 -16.62
CA VAL A 184 -5.04 -10.04 -16.18
C VAL A 184 -3.63 -10.08 -15.59
N CYS A 185 -2.80 -9.14 -16.01
CA CYS A 185 -1.51 -8.85 -15.39
C CYS A 185 -1.39 -7.37 -15.03
N PHE A 186 -0.74 -7.08 -13.91
CA PHE A 186 -0.27 -5.74 -13.60
C PHE A 186 1.06 -5.50 -14.28
N THR A 187 1.23 -4.35 -14.91
CA THR A 187 2.41 -4.01 -15.70
C THR A 187 3.11 -2.76 -15.19
N VAL A 188 4.44 -2.78 -15.26
CA VAL A 188 5.26 -1.58 -15.23
C VAL A 188 5.99 -1.46 -16.56
N SER A 189 5.94 -0.26 -17.14
CA SER A 189 6.59 0.06 -18.41
C SER A 189 7.55 1.23 -18.22
N SER A 190 8.41 1.49 -19.22
CA SER A 190 9.25 2.69 -19.22
C SER A 190 8.54 3.93 -19.79
N LEU A 191 7.22 3.92 -19.90
CA LEU A 191 6.44 5.07 -20.32
C LEU A 191 6.54 6.20 -19.28
N ALA A 192 6.57 7.42 -19.80
CA ALA A 192 6.51 8.64 -19.00
C ALA A 192 5.42 9.55 -19.54
N GLY A 193 4.45 9.86 -18.68
CA GLY A 193 3.33 10.72 -19.01
C GLY A 193 2.37 10.10 -20.02
N GLY A 194 2.29 8.77 -20.10
CA GLY A 194 1.38 8.04 -20.98
C GLY A 194 1.67 8.11 -22.49
N GLU A 195 2.70 8.84 -22.92
CA GLU A 195 2.90 9.14 -24.35
C GLU A 195 4.29 8.77 -24.88
N ARG A 196 5.31 8.75 -24.00
CA ARG A 196 6.70 8.60 -24.45
C ARG A 196 7.42 7.49 -23.70
N TRP A 197 7.87 6.49 -24.46
CA TRP A 197 8.80 5.47 -23.98
C TRP A 197 10.15 6.11 -23.64
N GLN A 198 10.62 5.89 -22.42
CA GLN A 198 11.96 6.25 -22.02
C GLN A 198 12.90 5.06 -22.24
N PRO A 199 14.03 5.26 -22.95
CA PRO A 199 15.04 4.21 -23.06
C PRO A 199 15.64 3.96 -21.67
N LEU A 200 15.71 2.69 -21.28
CA LEU A 200 16.46 2.23 -20.11
C LEU A 200 17.72 1.49 -20.57
N ALA A 201 18.87 1.87 -20.00
CA ALA A 201 20.14 1.17 -20.13
C ALA A 201 20.30 0.14 -19.00
N ALA A 202 21.25 -0.79 -19.16
CA ALA A 202 21.59 -1.72 -18.09
C ALA A 202 22.16 -0.95 -16.90
N GLY A 203 21.61 -1.18 -15.71
CA GLY A 203 21.95 -0.45 -14.48
C GLY A 203 21.06 0.76 -14.20
N ASP A 204 20.21 1.17 -15.14
CA ASP A 204 19.20 2.20 -14.86
C ASP A 204 18.09 1.63 -13.97
N GLU A 205 17.62 2.45 -13.03
CA GLU A 205 16.52 2.10 -12.16
C GLU A 205 15.16 2.22 -12.88
N LEU A 206 14.30 1.22 -12.69
CA LEU A 206 12.91 1.27 -13.12
C LEU A 206 12.08 1.97 -12.05
N LEU A 207 11.52 3.13 -12.41
CA LEU A 207 10.73 3.97 -11.51
C LEU A 207 9.26 3.95 -11.90
N ILE A 208 8.39 4.02 -10.90
CA ILE A 208 6.93 4.11 -11.06
C ILE A 208 6.41 5.38 -10.41
N ARG A 209 5.13 5.67 -10.62
CA ARG A 209 4.43 6.71 -9.87
C ARG A 209 3.47 6.05 -8.87
N TYR A 210 3.58 6.46 -7.61
CA TYR A 210 2.82 5.87 -6.50
C TYR A 210 1.37 6.35 -6.44
N PHE A 211 1.15 7.59 -6.88
CA PHE A 211 -0.17 8.22 -6.77
C PHE A 211 -0.73 8.48 -8.15
N ASP A 212 -1.99 8.14 -8.33
CA ASP A 212 -2.71 8.51 -9.53
C ASP A 212 -2.76 10.02 -9.72
N LYS A 213 -2.84 10.41 -10.99
CA LYS A 213 -2.95 11.83 -11.32
C LYS A 213 -4.39 12.08 -10.97
N ALA A 214 -4.67 13.01 -10.07
CA ALA A 214 -6.04 13.43 -9.82
C ALA A 214 -6.69 13.64 -11.20
N SER A 215 -7.56 12.70 -11.59
CA SER A 215 -7.95 12.58 -13.00
C SER A 215 -8.69 13.86 -13.32
N SER A 216 -8.12 14.71 -14.18
CA SER A 216 -8.73 16.00 -14.51
C SER A 216 -10.00 15.85 -15.36
N LYS A 217 -10.43 14.62 -15.64
CA LYS A 217 -11.69 14.31 -16.29
C LYS A 217 -12.63 13.62 -15.29
N PRO A 218 -13.75 14.25 -14.89
CA PRO A 218 -14.80 13.52 -14.20
C PRO A 218 -15.29 12.41 -15.13
N HIS A 219 -15.18 11.15 -14.71
CA HIS A 219 -15.82 10.03 -15.39
C HIS A 219 -17.33 10.28 -15.39
N HIS A 220 -17.86 10.73 -16.53
CA HIS A 220 -19.29 10.75 -16.79
C HIS A 220 -19.79 9.30 -16.82
N GLY A 221 -20.57 8.90 -15.79
CA GLY A 221 -21.45 7.75 -15.94
C GLY A 221 -21.59 6.75 -14.79
N MET A 222 -21.20 7.06 -13.56
CA MET A 222 -21.53 6.21 -12.40
C MET A 222 -22.24 7.03 -11.31
N PRO A 223 -23.45 6.65 -10.86
CA PRO A 223 -24.12 7.33 -9.76
C PRO A 223 -23.31 7.15 -8.48
N ARG A 224 -22.91 8.26 -7.86
CA ARG A 224 -22.29 8.30 -6.54
C ARG A 224 -23.35 7.91 -5.50
N GLU A 225 -23.37 6.64 -5.09
CA GLU A 225 -23.89 6.29 -3.77
C GLU A 225 -22.84 6.67 -2.72
N ALA A 226 -23.32 7.36 -1.68
CA ALA A 226 -22.50 7.96 -0.64
C ALA A 226 -21.92 6.88 0.30
N ALA A 227 -20.77 6.32 -0.05
CA ALA A 227 -19.92 5.61 0.90
C ALA A 227 -19.07 6.62 1.67
N GLY A 228 -19.42 6.88 2.93
CA GLY A 228 -18.59 7.63 3.87
C GLY A 228 -17.38 6.80 4.27
N GLY A 229 -16.24 7.08 3.66
CA GLY A 229 -14.98 6.36 3.90
C GLY A 229 -13.74 7.20 3.57
N ASP A 230 -13.70 8.47 3.99
CA ASP A 230 -12.64 9.43 3.64
C ASP A 230 -11.43 9.42 4.60
N GLY A 231 -11.35 8.46 5.54
CA GLY A 231 -10.35 8.46 6.60
C GLY A 231 -8.95 7.98 6.18
N ALA A 232 -8.87 6.97 5.31
CA ALA A 232 -7.60 6.34 4.96
C ALA A 232 -6.83 7.09 3.86
N ALA A 233 -7.54 7.67 2.88
CA ALA A 233 -6.91 8.44 1.80
C ALA A 233 -6.31 9.77 2.27
N ALA A 234 -6.90 10.39 3.31
CA ALA A 234 -6.38 11.63 3.90
C ALA A 234 -5.04 11.46 4.63
N LEU A 235 -4.64 10.23 4.96
CA LEU A 235 -3.36 9.94 5.63
C LEU A 235 -2.15 9.91 4.69
N LEU A 236 -2.37 9.83 3.36
CA LEU A 236 -1.30 9.69 2.37
C LEU A 236 -1.14 10.90 1.44
N GLN A 237 -2.06 11.87 1.50
CA GLN A 237 -1.96 13.11 0.72
C GLN A 237 -1.34 14.23 1.55
N VAL A 238 -0.02 14.16 1.76
CA VAL A 238 0.75 15.38 2.05
C VAL A 238 0.91 16.08 0.71
N SER A 239 0.10 17.10 0.46
CA SER A 239 0.23 17.96 -0.72
C SER A 239 1.68 18.41 -0.85
N GLU A 240 2.31 18.17 -2.00
CA GLU A 240 3.60 18.81 -2.28
C GLU A 240 3.41 20.32 -2.17
N PRO A 241 4.20 21.04 -1.36
CA PRO A 241 4.18 22.49 -1.40
C PRO A 241 4.70 22.92 -2.77
N ASP A 242 3.90 23.72 -3.49
CA ASP A 242 4.30 24.34 -4.75
C ASP A 242 5.71 24.92 -4.60
N ALA A 243 6.66 24.37 -5.36
CA ALA A 243 8.05 24.82 -5.42
C ALA A 243 8.21 25.97 -6.40
#